data_AF-A0A3L8CSI8-F1
#
_entry.id   AF-A0A3L8CSI8-F1
#
_cell.length_a   1.000
_cell.length_b   1.000
_cell.length_c   1.000
_cell.angle_alpha   90.00
_cell.angle_beta   90.00
_cell.angle_gamma   90.00
#
_symmetry.space_group_name_H-M   'P 1'
#
loop_
_entity.id
_entity.type
_entity.pdbx_description
1 polymer ?
#
loop_
_entity_poly.entity_id
_entity_poly.type
_entity_poly.pdbx_seq_one_letter_code
_entity_poly.pdbx_strand_id
1 'polypeptide(L)'
;MTMVFCRACAKEIHETAPSCPQCGAIQPFAAAATSVGGSAWLAIVSLILGVLCVLCLFDDSEWDTDTATGLTTFSVAGLICGIISINQKKPGNNLAIAGVILSAIATLTFIGLSID
;
A
#
# COMPACT_ATOMS: atom_id res chain seq x y z
N MET A 1 12.36 -30.23 0.57
CA MET A 1 12.13 -30.22 -0.89
C MET A 1 10.84 -30.98 -1.17
N THR A 2 9.71 -30.28 -1.17
CA THR A 2 8.39 -30.90 -1.41
C THR A 2 8.13 -30.91 -2.92
N MET A 3 8.04 -32.09 -3.52
CA MET A 3 7.64 -32.19 -4.93
C MET A 3 6.17 -31.77 -5.08
N VAL A 4 5.89 -30.91 -6.05
CA VAL A 4 4.54 -30.44 -6.37
C VAL A 4 4.00 -31.30 -7.49
N PHE A 5 2.71 -31.64 -7.46
CA PHE A 5 2.07 -32.41 -8.53
C PHE A 5 1.26 -31.47 -9.44
N CYS A 6 1.34 -31.71 -10.74
CA CYS A 6 0.56 -31.00 -11.74
C CYS A 6 -0.94 -31.23 -11.50
N ARG A 7 -1.71 -30.15 -11.34
CA ARG A 7 -3.17 -30.23 -11.11
C ARG A 7 -3.98 -30.85 -12.25
N ALA A 8 -3.45 -30.88 -13.47
CA ALA A 8 -4.14 -31.42 -14.64
C ALA A 8 -3.81 -32.91 -14.87
N CYS A 9 -2.56 -33.31 -14.64
CA CYS A 9 -2.01 -34.57 -15.15
C CYS A 9 -1.44 -35.45 -14.05
N ALA A 10 -1.51 -35.00 -12.79
CA ALA A 10 -1.06 -35.67 -11.58
C ALA A 10 0.42 -36.13 -11.59
N LYS A 11 1.22 -35.65 -12.54
CA LYS A 11 2.66 -35.91 -12.59
C LYS A 11 3.44 -34.95 -11.73
N GLU A 12 4.54 -35.45 -11.19
CA GLU A 12 5.54 -34.66 -10.48
C GLU A 12 6.08 -33.54 -11.38
N ILE A 13 6.14 -32.34 -10.82
CA ILE A 13 6.71 -31.16 -11.44
C ILE A 13 7.66 -30.49 -10.45
N HIS A 14 8.66 -29.80 -10.99
CA HIS A 14 9.55 -28.99 -10.19
C HIS A 14 8.76 -27.85 -9.53
N GLU A 15 9.11 -27.48 -8.30
CA GLU A 15 8.40 -26.46 -7.51
C GLU A 15 8.36 -25.07 -8.19
N THR A 16 9.32 -24.80 -9.07
CA THR A 16 9.41 -23.55 -9.86
C THR A 16 8.89 -23.68 -11.30
N ALA A 17 8.32 -24.81 -11.72
CA ALA A 17 7.87 -24.99 -13.10
C ALA A 17 6.55 -24.23 -13.37
N PRO A 18 6.54 -23.18 -14.23
CA PRO A 18 5.34 -22.39 -14.51
C PRO A 18 4.30 -23.16 -15.35
N SER A 19 4.75 -24.17 -16.09
CA SER A 19 3.92 -25.03 -16.92
C SER A 19 4.39 -26.48 -16.81
N CYS A 20 3.45 -27.43 -16.80
CA CYS A 20 3.80 -28.84 -16.86
C CYS A 20 4.36 -29.20 -18.25
N PRO A 21 5.60 -29.72 -18.37
CA PRO A 21 6.17 -30.06 -19.68
C PRO A 21 5.43 -31.19 -20.39
N GLN A 22 4.65 -31.98 -19.64
CA GLN A 22 3.99 -33.15 -20.21
C GLN A 22 2.56 -32.90 -20.69
N CYS A 23 1.91 -31.83 -20.24
CA CYS A 23 0.55 -31.53 -20.66
C CYS A 23 0.24 -30.05 -20.86
N GLY A 24 1.25 -29.17 -20.74
CA GLY A 24 1.12 -27.75 -21.02
C GLY A 24 0.27 -26.97 -20.01
N ALA A 25 -0.30 -27.63 -19.00
CA ALA A 25 -1.13 -26.97 -18.00
C ALA A 25 -0.29 -25.98 -17.16
N ILE A 26 -0.65 -24.70 -17.26
CA ILE A 26 -0.08 -23.61 -16.46
C ILE A 26 -0.43 -23.87 -15.00
N GLN A 27 0.58 -23.95 -14.14
CA GLN A 27 0.36 -24.11 -12.71
C GLN A 27 0.28 -22.73 -12.08
N PRO A 28 -0.81 -22.39 -11.37
CA PRO A 28 -0.84 -21.19 -10.55
C PRO A 28 0.05 -21.47 -9.33
N PHE A 29 1.37 -21.33 -9.48
CA PHE A 29 2.24 -21.24 -8.33
C PHE A 29 1.73 -20.04 -7.53
N ALA A 30 1.29 -20.30 -6.30
CA ALA A 30 0.94 -19.25 -5.37
C ALA A 30 2.19 -18.39 -5.20
N ALA A 31 2.20 -17.23 -5.85
CA ALA A 31 3.10 -16.15 -5.52
C ALA A 31 2.73 -15.67 -4.10
N ALA A 32 3.05 -16.49 -3.10
CA ALA A 32 3.12 -16.13 -1.69
C ALA A 32 4.38 -15.28 -1.52
N ALA A 33 4.29 -14.08 -2.05
CA ALA A 33 5.03 -12.90 -1.70
C ALA A 33 4.44 -11.85 -2.60
N THR A 34 3.67 -10.94 -2.00
CA THR A 34 3.46 -9.58 -2.47
C THR A 34 4.74 -9.13 -3.16
N SER A 35 4.78 -9.25 -4.49
CA SER A 35 5.92 -8.81 -5.26
C SER A 35 5.86 -7.30 -5.23
N VAL A 36 6.57 -6.72 -4.26
CA VAL A 36 7.09 -5.36 -4.34
C VAL A 36 8.17 -5.35 -5.45
N GLY A 37 7.76 -5.74 -6.66
CA GLY A 37 8.58 -5.74 -7.88
C GLY A 37 8.63 -4.37 -8.55
N GLY A 38 8.10 -3.34 -7.89
CA GLY A 38 8.31 -1.94 -8.22
C GLY A 38 8.05 -1.13 -6.97
N SER A 39 9.11 -0.69 -6.29
CA SER A 39 9.14 0.24 -5.14
C SER A 39 7.77 0.68 -4.57
N ALA A 40 7.01 -0.24 -3.96
CA ALA A 40 5.77 0.08 -3.24
C ALA A 40 6.04 0.88 -1.96
N TRP A 41 7.33 1.12 -1.69
CA TRP A 41 7.85 1.98 -0.64
C TRP A 41 7.12 3.32 -0.53
N LEU A 42 6.79 3.96 -1.65
CA LEU A 42 6.07 5.25 -1.65
C LEU A 42 4.63 5.11 -1.14
N ALA A 43 3.93 4.04 -1.49
CA ALA A 43 2.59 3.76 -1.00
C ALA A 43 2.60 3.43 0.50
N ILE A 44 3.58 2.63 0.94
CA ILE A 44 3.74 2.26 2.34
C ILE A 44 4.06 3.50 3.19
N VAL A 45 4.98 4.35 2.74
CA VAL A 45 5.31 5.61 3.43
C VAL A 45 4.10 6.54 3.50
N SER A 46 3.37 6.73 2.39
CA SER A 46 2.14 7.54 2.37
C SER A 46 1.07 7.01 3.33
N LEU A 47 0.89 5.69 3.40
CA LEU A 47 -0.05 5.05 4.32
C LEU A 47 0.34 5.26 5.79
N ILE A 48 1.60 5.02 6.14
CA ILE A 48 2.10 5.22 7.51
C ILE A 48 1.93 6.69 7.93
N LEU A 49 2.25 7.63 7.03
CA LEU A 49 2.10 9.06 7.27
C LEU A 49 0.65 9.46 7.53
N GLY A 50 -0.28 8.98 6.70
CA GLY A 50 -1.70 9.24 6.87
C GLY A 50 -2.25 8.66 8.17
N VAL A 51 -1.86 7.42 8.52
CA VAL A 51 -2.27 6.78 9.78
C VAL A 51 -1.79 7.58 10.99
N LEU A 52 -0.54 8.05 11.00
CA LEU A 52 -0.02 8.89 12.08
C LEU A 52 -0.80 10.20 12.21
N CYS A 53 -1.09 10.88 11.10
CA CYS A 53 -1.92 12.10 11.12
C CYS A 53 -3.32 11.85 11.69
N VAL A 54 -3.96 10.73 11.35
CA VAL A 54 -5.29 10.39 11.89
C VAL A 54 -5.21 10.02 13.37
N LEU A 55 -4.18 9.31 13.81
CA LEU A 55 -3.99 9.02 15.23
C LEU A 55 -3.77 10.29 16.05
N CYS A 56 -3.03 11.27 15.51
CA CYS A 56 -2.90 12.58 16.15
C CYS A 56 -4.26 13.28 16.29
N LEU A 57 -5.16 13.21 15.31
CA LEU A 57 -6.50 13.84 15.43
C LEU A 57 -7.34 13.36 16.64
N PHE A 58 -7.03 12.22 17.24
CA PHE A 58 -7.70 11.73 18.45
C PHE A 58 -6.96 12.09 19.75
N ASP A 59 -5.86 12.83 19.66
CA ASP A 59 -5.11 13.31 20.83
C ASP A 59 -5.75 14.58 21.37
N ASP A 60 -6.24 14.54 22.62
CA ASP A 60 -6.90 15.66 23.31
C ASP A 60 -5.90 16.72 23.84
N SER A 61 -4.63 16.66 23.47
CA SER A 61 -3.62 17.62 23.92
C SER A 61 -3.79 18.98 23.24
N GLU A 62 -3.49 20.06 23.96
CA GLU A 62 -3.47 21.40 23.39
C GLU A 62 -2.34 21.50 22.35
N TRP A 63 -2.70 21.78 21.09
CA TRP A 63 -1.75 21.84 19.99
C TRP A 63 -1.23 23.26 19.79
N ASP A 64 0.08 23.42 19.95
CA ASP A 64 0.74 24.66 19.55
C ASP A 64 0.73 24.83 18.02
N THR A 65 0.79 26.08 17.57
CA THR A 65 0.73 26.46 16.14
C THR A 65 1.82 25.78 15.32
N ASP A 66 3.00 25.55 15.90
CA ASP A 66 4.11 24.85 15.24
C ASP A 66 3.79 23.37 15.02
N THR A 67 3.11 22.72 15.97
CA THR A 67 2.68 21.32 15.89
C THR A 67 1.60 21.14 14.82
N ALA A 68 0.64 22.07 14.81
CA ALA A 68 -0.43 22.12 13.84
C ALA A 68 0.09 22.26 12.40
N THR A 69 1.03 23.19 12.19
CA THR A 69 1.66 23.42 10.89
C THR A 69 2.52 22.22 10.48
N GLY A 70 3.22 21.59 11.42
CA GLY A 70 3.97 20.35 11.16
C GLY A 70 3.08 19.21 10.66
N LEU A 71 1.92 19.01 11.28
CA LEU A 71 0.99 17.95 10.90
C LEU A 71 0.40 18.15 9.49
N THR A 72 0.07 19.39 9.13
CA THR A 72 -0.46 19.72 7.80
C THR A 72 0.56 19.46 6.70
N THR A 73 1.81 19.87 6.89
CA THR A 73 2.86 19.65 5.89
C THR A 73 3.12 18.15 5.64
N PHE A 74 3.10 17.34 6.71
CA PHE A 74 3.18 15.88 6.62
C PHE A 74 2.00 15.29 5.85
N SER A 75 0.79 15.74 6.13
CA SER A 75 -0.42 15.29 5.43
C SER A 75 -0.38 15.61 3.93
N VAL A 76 0.07 16.82 3.55
CA VAL A 76 0.24 17.23 2.15
C VAL A 76 1.32 16.41 1.43
N ALA A 77 2.46 16.18 2.07
CA ALA A 77 3.53 15.35 1.51
C ALA A 77 3.09 13.90 1.30
N GLY A 78 2.33 13.34 2.25
CA GLY A 78 1.73 12.01 2.16
C GLY A 78 0.72 11.90 1.02
N LEU A 79 -0.09 12.92 0.82
CA LEU A 79 -1.08 13.01 -0.25
C LEU A 79 -0.40 13.08 -1.64
N ILE A 80 0.65 13.88 -1.81
CA ILE A 80 1.42 13.97 -3.06
C ILE A 80 2.08 12.63 -3.40
N CYS A 81 2.76 12.01 -2.43
CA CYS A 81 3.38 10.68 -2.62
C CYS A 81 2.34 9.60 -2.97
N GLY A 82 1.16 9.65 -2.34
CA GLY A 82 0.05 8.75 -2.64
C GLY A 82 -0.49 8.92 -4.06
N ILE A 83 -0.70 10.15 -4.52
CA ILE A 83 -1.15 10.45 -5.89
C ILE A 83 -0.13 9.96 -6.92
N ILE A 84 1.16 10.22 -6.72
CA ILE A 84 2.22 9.73 -7.61
C ILE A 84 2.22 8.20 -7.66
N SER A 85 2.01 7.53 -6.52
CA SER A 85 1.95 6.07 -6.46
C SER A 85 0.75 5.49 -7.23
N ILE A 86 -0.42 6.15 -7.20
CA ILE A 86 -1.60 5.73 -7.97
C ILE A 86 -1.37 5.91 -9.48
N ASN A 87 -0.72 7.01 -9.88
CA ASN A 87 -0.45 7.31 -11.28
C ASN A 87 0.55 6.35 -11.94
N GLN A 88 1.42 5.70 -11.16
CA GLN A 88 2.40 4.74 -11.68
C GLN A 88 1.80 3.37 -12.06
N LYS A 89 0.48 3.14 -11.86
CA LYS A 89 -0.25 1.90 -12.22
C LYS A 89 0.47 0.60 -11.83
N LYS A 90 1.21 0.61 -10.73
CA LYS A 90 1.93 -0.57 -10.24
C LYS A 90 0.93 -1.56 -9.61
N PRO A 91 1.19 -2.88 -9.68
CA PRO A 91 0.36 -3.87 -8.99
C PRO A 91 0.41 -3.59 -7.48
N GLY A 92 -0.75 -3.33 -6.86
CA GLY A 92 -0.85 -2.87 -5.46
C GLY A 92 -1.67 -1.60 -5.23
N ASN A 93 -2.37 -1.09 -6.27
CA ASN A 93 -3.12 0.18 -6.23
C ASN A 93 -4.08 0.35 -5.04
N ASN A 94 -4.69 -0.74 -4.56
CA ASN A 94 -5.66 -0.69 -3.46
C ASN A 94 -5.07 -0.10 -2.17
N LEU A 95 -3.78 -0.34 -1.89
CA LEU A 95 -3.13 0.18 -0.69
C LEU A 95 -2.81 1.68 -0.80
N ALA A 96 -2.40 2.14 -1.99
CA ALA A 96 -2.15 3.56 -2.23
C ALA A 96 -3.45 4.39 -2.17
N ILE A 97 -4.56 3.84 -2.66
CA ILE A 97 -5.89 4.47 -2.58
C ILE A 97 -6.30 4.68 -1.12
N ALA A 98 -6.10 3.69 -0.25
CA ALA A 98 -6.42 3.82 1.17
C ALA A 98 -5.60 4.93 1.86
N GLY A 99 -4.29 5.02 1.57
CA GLY A 99 -3.42 6.07 2.11
C GLY A 99 -3.80 7.49 1.64
N VAL A 100 -4.19 7.64 0.37
CA VAL A 100 -4.67 8.92 -0.16
C VAL A 100 -5.98 9.35 0.50
N ILE A 101 -6.92 8.42 0.71
CA ILE A 101 -8.20 8.74 1.38
C ILE A 101 -7.94 9.19 2.82
N LEU A 102 -7.09 8.48 3.57
CA LEU A 102 -6.76 8.86 4.95
C LEU A 102 -6.10 10.24 5.04
N SER A 103 -5.16 10.52 4.12
CA SER A 103 -4.47 11.82 4.07
C SER A 103 -5.42 12.95 3.68
N ALA A 104 -6.34 12.71 2.74
CA ALA A 104 -7.34 13.69 2.34
C ALA A 104 -8.28 14.05 3.51
N ILE A 105 -8.77 13.05 4.26
CA ILE A 105 -9.59 13.28 5.45
C ILE A 105 -8.81 14.11 6.48
N ALA A 106 -7.55 13.75 6.76
CA ALA A 106 -6.72 14.48 7.70
C ALA A 106 -6.51 15.95 7.27
N THR A 107 -6.20 16.22 6.00
CA THR A 107 -6.07 17.61 5.51
C THR A 107 -7.37 18.40 5.64
N LEU A 108 -8.51 17.78 5.38
CA LEU A 108 -9.82 18.45 5.38
C LEU A 108 -10.26 18.80 6.80
N THR A 109 -10.04 17.91 7.77
CA THR A 109 -10.26 18.21 9.18
C THR A 109 -9.37 19.36 9.67
N PHE A 110 -8.10 19.39 9.23
CA PHE A 110 -7.17 20.44 9.64
C PHE A 110 -7.54 21.82 9.09
N ILE A 111 -7.96 21.90 7.82
CA ILE A 111 -8.48 23.13 7.23
C ILE A 111 -9.73 23.60 7.99
N GLY A 112 -10.61 22.66 8.39
CA GLY A 112 -11.78 22.94 9.22
C GLY A 112 -11.45 23.51 10.60
N LEU A 113 -10.41 23.00 11.27
CA LEU A 113 -9.93 23.54 12.55
C LEU A 113 -9.22 24.91 12.41
N SER A 114 -8.70 25.24 11.22
CA SER A 114 -7.98 26.50 11.00
C SER A 114 -8.90 27.68 10.67
N ILE A 115 -10.17 27.42 10.38
CA ILE A 115 -11.19 28.42 10.02
C ILE A 115 -12.17 28.74 11.16
N ASP A 116 -12.14 27.96 12.24
CA ASP A 116 -12.89 28.18 13.49
C ASP A 116 -12.06 29.08 14.43
#